data_AF-A0A1N6VN32-F1
#
_entry.id   AF-A0A1N6VN32-F1
#
_cell.length_a   1.000
_cell.length_b   1.000
_cell.length_c   1.000
_cell.angle_alpha   90.00
_cell.angle_beta   90.00
_cell.angle_gamma   90.00
#
_symmetry.space_group_name_H-M   'P 1'
#
loop_
_entity.id
_entity.type
_entity.pdbx_description
1 polymer ?
#
loop_
_entity_poly.entity_id
_entity_poly.type
_entity_poly.pdbx_seq_one_letter_code
_entity_poly.pdbx_strand_id
1 'polypeptide(L)'
;MPASWTQQKSDDETRASVIYAFQRMVDELEQAERTVINSSSELGARWLGQASMRYQQGLQEISQGIVEIRSGLSDIRGAMQRFASITDSTEDDNIAAAASIALQTDTFTPKASWTN
;
A
#
# COMPACT_ATOMS: atom_id res chain seq x y z
N MET A 1 -23.11 17.41 -6.97
CA MET A 1 -21.73 16.98 -7.31
C MET A 1 -21.76 15.47 -7.48
N PRO A 2 -21.16 14.88 -8.53
CA PRO A 2 -21.29 13.45 -8.79
C PRO A 2 -20.53 12.67 -7.72
N ALA A 3 -21.15 11.61 -7.21
CA ALA A 3 -20.63 10.80 -6.10
C ALA A 3 -19.21 10.23 -6.36
N SER A 4 -18.80 10.08 -7.62
CA SER A 4 -17.51 9.53 -8.06
C SER A 4 -16.30 10.31 -7.53
N TRP A 5 -16.34 11.65 -7.57
CA TRP A 5 -15.20 12.49 -7.17
C TRP A 5 -14.92 12.46 -5.66
N THR A 6 -15.97 12.34 -4.86
CA THR A 6 -15.87 12.17 -3.40
C THR A 6 -15.35 10.80 -3.00
N GLN A 7 -15.75 9.75 -3.73
CA GLN A 7 -15.28 8.38 -3.52
C GLN A 7 -13.79 8.27 -3.83
N GLN A 8 -13.35 8.81 -4.97
CA GLN A 8 -11.95 8.80 -5.41
C GLN A 8 -11.02 9.49 -4.42
N LYS A 9 -11.40 10.68 -3.94
CA LYS A 9 -10.62 11.41 -2.93
C LYS A 9 -10.51 10.63 -1.60
N SER A 10 -11.58 9.95 -1.18
CA SER A 10 -11.58 9.11 0.01
C SER A 10 -10.65 7.89 -0.13
N ASP A 11 -10.62 7.28 -1.32
CA ASP A 11 -9.76 6.14 -1.61
C ASP A 11 -8.27 6.53 -1.66
N ASP A 12 -7.96 7.72 -2.18
CA ASP A 12 -6.61 8.29 -2.17
C ASP A 12 -6.11 8.60 -0.74
N GLU A 13 -6.96 9.21 0.09
CA GLU A 13 -6.64 9.50 1.49
C GLU A 13 -6.43 8.21 2.31
N THR A 14 -7.27 7.21 2.09
CA THR A 14 -7.13 5.89 2.72
C THR A 14 -5.83 5.21 2.30
N ARG A 15 -5.49 5.28 1.01
CA ARG A 15 -4.24 4.73 0.45
C ARG A 15 -3.00 5.39 1.03
N ALA A 16 -2.98 6.73 1.09
CA ALA A 16 -1.87 7.48 1.67
C ALA A 16 -1.68 7.14 3.17
N SER A 17 -2.78 7.04 3.91
CA SER A 17 -2.78 6.65 5.32
C SER A 17 -2.19 5.25 5.52
N VAL A 18 -2.57 4.28 4.68
CA VAL A 18 -2.06 2.91 4.77
C VAL A 18 -0.56 2.84 4.42
N ILE A 19 -0.10 3.54 3.37
CA ILE A 19 1.33 3.62 3.04
C ILE A 19 2.12 4.22 4.19
N TYR A 20 1.62 5.29 4.81
CA TYR A 20 2.26 5.93 5.96
C TYR A 20 2.32 5.00 7.17
N ALA A 21 1.24 4.26 7.45
CA ALA A 21 1.21 3.26 8.52
C ALA A 21 2.24 2.14 8.29
N PHE A 22 2.42 1.69 7.04
CA PHE A 22 3.48 0.73 6.69
C PHE A 22 4.88 1.29 6.89
N GLN A 23 5.14 2.52 6.46
CA GLN A 23 6.43 3.16 6.67
C GLN A 23 6.76 3.25 8.17
N ARG A 24 5.77 3.66 8.98
CA ARG A 24 5.91 3.73 10.43
C ARG A 24 6.19 2.36 11.06
N MET A 25 5.50 1.30 10.63
CA MET A 25 5.76 -0.05 11.11
C MET A 25 7.18 -0.51 10.78
N VAL A 26 7.70 -0.19 9.58
CA VAL A 26 9.10 -0.49 9.23
C VAL A 26 10.07 0.21 10.18
N ASP A 27 9.84 1.49 10.47
CA ASP A 27 10.70 2.27 11.37
C ASP A 27 10.66 1.72 12.82
N GLU A 28 9.47 1.32 13.30
CA GLU A 28 9.29 0.69 14.62
C GLU A 28 9.99 -0.68 14.69
N LEU A 29 9.97 -1.45 13.61
CA LEU A 29 10.67 -2.73 13.52
C LEU A 29 12.20 -2.57 13.50
N GLU A 30 12.74 -1.56 12.82
CA GLU A 30 14.19 -1.24 12.87
C GLU A 30 14.64 -0.84 14.28
N GLN A 31 13.78 -0.12 15.02
CA GLN A 31 14.06 0.20 16.42
C GLN A 31 14.02 -1.04 17.32
N ALA A 32 13.06 -1.95 17.08
CA ALA A 32 12.99 -3.23 17.78
C ALA A 32 14.23 -4.10 17.51
N GLU A 33 14.69 -4.16 16.26
CA GLU A 33 15.91 -4.89 15.88
C GLU A 33 17.14 -4.34 16.58
N ARG A 34 17.33 -3.00 16.60
CA ARG A 34 18.43 -2.36 17.32
C ARG A 34 18.39 -2.68 18.82
N THR A 35 17.19 -2.67 19.40
CA THR A 35 17.00 -3.02 20.82
C THR A 35 17.42 -4.47 21.08
N VAL A 36 17.00 -5.40 20.23
CA VAL A 36 17.37 -6.83 20.29
C VAL A 36 18.89 -7.01 20.20
N ILE A 37 19.55 -6.34 19.24
CA ILE A 37 21.01 -6.41 19.07
C ILE A 37 21.73 -5.85 20.30
N ASN A 38 21.28 -4.72 20.84
CA ASN A 38 21.86 -4.11 22.04
C ASN A 38 21.72 -5.02 23.27
N SER A 39 20.52 -5.57 23.49
CA SER A 39 20.28 -6.55 24.58
C SER A 39 21.13 -7.81 24.41
N SER A 40 21.31 -8.31 23.18
CA SER A 40 22.21 -9.43 22.89
C SER A 40 23.66 -9.13 23.25
N SER A 41 24.13 -7.91 22.95
CA SER A 41 25.49 -7.46 23.24
C SER A 41 25.75 -7.34 24.75
N GLU A 42 24.80 -6.73 25.49
CA GLU A 42 24.92 -6.56 26.94
C GLU A 42 24.86 -7.90 27.69
N LEU A 43 23.97 -8.80 27.28
CA LEU A 43 23.79 -10.10 27.92
C LEU A 43 24.88 -11.10 27.50
N GLY A 44 25.28 -11.13 26.23
CA GLY A 44 26.24 -12.09 25.70
C GLY A 44 27.65 -11.97 26.29
N ALA A 45 28.05 -10.77 26.72
CA ALA A 45 29.39 -10.55 27.29
C ALA A 45 29.58 -11.17 28.69
N ARG A 46 28.49 -11.48 29.41
CA ARG A 46 28.55 -11.93 30.82
C ARG A 46 27.69 -13.15 31.12
N TRP A 47 26.71 -13.48 30.27
CA TRP A 47 25.76 -14.56 30.52
C TRP A 47 26.16 -15.84 29.77
N LEU A 48 26.71 -16.80 30.50
CA LEU A 48 27.11 -18.11 29.99
C LEU A 48 26.08 -19.19 30.38
N GLY A 49 25.91 -20.19 29.51
CA GLY A 49 25.10 -21.38 29.77
C GLY A 49 23.97 -21.61 28.75
N GLN A 50 23.23 -22.71 28.94
CA GLN A 50 22.19 -23.16 28.00
C GLN A 50 21.03 -22.14 27.85
N ALA A 51 20.76 -21.36 28.91
CA ALA A 51 19.76 -20.30 28.89
C ALA A 51 20.15 -19.13 27.98
N SER A 52 21.43 -18.73 27.96
CA SER A 52 21.89 -17.64 27.10
C SER A 52 21.89 -18.04 25.63
N MET A 53 22.23 -19.30 25.32
CA MET A 53 22.08 -19.85 23.97
C MET A 53 20.63 -19.81 23.48
N ARG A 54 19.66 -20.27 24.29
CA ARG A 54 18.23 -20.20 23.93
C ARG A 54 17.76 -18.76 23.73
N TYR A 55 18.23 -17.84 24.58
CA TYR A 55 17.89 -16.43 24.44
C TYR A 55 18.43 -15.85 23.12
N GLN A 56 19.69 -16.10 22.78
CA GLN A 56 20.28 -15.69 21.50
C GLN A 56 19.53 -16.29 20.30
N GLN A 57 19.10 -17.54 20.40
CA GLN A 57 18.31 -18.20 19.36
C GLN A 57 16.94 -17.51 19.17
N GLY A 58 16.25 -17.18 20.26
CA GLY A 58 15.01 -16.40 20.20
C GLY A 58 15.20 -15.00 19.60
N LEU A 59 16.33 -14.34 19.88
CA LEU A 59 16.65 -13.05 19.26
C LEU A 59 16.90 -13.17 17.75
N GLN A 60 17.54 -14.25 17.30
CA GLN A 60 17.71 -14.53 15.86
C GLN A 60 16.36 -14.79 15.17
N GLU A 61 15.47 -15.57 15.80
CA GLU A 61 14.11 -15.81 15.30
C GLU A 61 13.31 -14.51 15.17
N ILE A 62 13.40 -13.63 16.17
CA ILE A 62 12.77 -12.30 16.12
C ILE A 62 13.34 -11.46 14.97
N SER A 63 14.66 -11.39 14.82
CA SER A 63 15.30 -10.64 13.73
C SER A 63 14.87 -11.16 12.36
N GLN A 64 14.79 -12.49 12.19
CA GLN A 64 14.30 -13.10 10.95
C GLN A 64 12.83 -12.73 10.68
N GLY A 65 11.96 -12.83 11.68
CA GLY A 65 10.55 -12.44 11.55
C GLY A 65 10.37 -10.96 11.18
N ILE A 66 11.21 -10.07 11.72
CA ILE A 66 11.23 -8.65 11.36
C ILE A 66 11.56 -8.47 9.86
N VAL A 67 12.56 -9.19 9.34
CA VAL A 67 12.94 -9.14 7.92
C VAL A 67 11.79 -9.60 7.02
N GLU A 68 11.11 -10.68 7.40
CA GLU A 68 9.96 -11.21 6.67
C GLU A 68 8.79 -10.22 6.63
N ILE A 69 8.47 -9.60 7.78
CA ILE A 69 7.44 -8.56 7.85
C ILE A 69 7.81 -7.42 6.90
N ARG A 70 9.05 -6.91 6.96
CA ARG A 70 9.50 -5.82 6.09
C ARG A 70 9.36 -6.17 4.59
N SER A 71 9.66 -7.41 4.22
CA SER A 71 9.46 -7.90 2.85
C SER A 71 7.97 -7.85 2.46
N GLY A 72 7.09 -8.40 3.30
CA GLY A 72 5.66 -8.40 3.04
C GLY A 72 5.07 -6.99 2.96
N LEU A 73 5.54 -6.06 3.80
CA LEU A 73 5.12 -4.65 3.73
C LEU A 73 5.57 -3.97 2.42
N SER A 74 6.76 -4.31 1.93
CA SER A 74 7.25 -3.82 0.64
C SER A 74 6.38 -4.32 -0.53
N ASP A 75 6.02 -5.60 -0.50
CA ASP A 75 5.16 -6.21 -1.52
C ASP A 75 3.76 -5.58 -1.53
N ILE A 76 3.17 -5.38 -0.35
CA ILE A 76 1.85 -4.72 -0.22
C ILE A 76 1.92 -3.29 -0.77
N ARG A 77 2.97 -2.52 -0.43
CA ARG A 77 3.15 -1.17 -0.98
C ARG A 77 3.25 -1.19 -2.50
N GLY A 78 4.01 -2.12 -3.08
CA GLY A 78 4.12 -2.27 -4.52
C GLY A 78 2.79 -2.65 -5.18
N ALA A 79 2.02 -3.55 -4.57
CA ALA A 79 0.70 -3.93 -5.04
C ALA A 79 -0.29 -2.75 -4.99
N MET A 80 -0.26 -1.94 -3.92
CA MET A 80 -1.10 -0.74 -3.80
C MET A 80 -0.76 0.32 -4.86
N GLN A 81 0.52 0.52 -5.16
CA GLN A 81 0.94 1.43 -6.23
C GLN A 81 0.47 0.95 -7.61
N ARG A 82 0.54 -0.36 -7.88
CA ARG A 82 0.02 -0.93 -9.14
C ARG A 82 -1.50 -0.80 -9.24
N PHE A 83 -2.21 -1.10 -8.15
CA PHE A 83 -3.67 -0.97 -8.11
C PHE A 83 -4.09 0.47 -8.37
N ALA A 84 -3.43 1.45 -7.75
CA ALA A 84 -3.65 2.88 -8.03
C ALA A 84 -3.52 3.20 -9.52
N SER A 85 -2.41 2.79 -10.14
CA SER A 85 -2.17 3.04 -11.56
C SER A 85 -3.24 2.44 -12.49
N ILE A 86 -3.79 1.26 -12.14
CA ILE A 86 -4.85 0.61 -12.91
C ILE A 86 -6.18 1.34 -12.74
N THR A 87 -6.49 1.77 -11.53
CA THR A 87 -7.71 2.52 -11.24
C THR A 87 -7.70 3.86 -11.98
N ASP A 88 -6.60 4.61 -11.92
CA ASP A 88 -6.46 5.89 -12.62
C ASP A 88 -6.64 5.72 -14.14
N SER A 89 -6.00 4.71 -14.75
CA SER A 89 -6.14 4.46 -16.19
C SER A 89 -7.56 4.04 -16.58
N THR A 90 -8.19 3.21 -15.74
CA THR A 90 -9.57 2.76 -15.99
C THR A 90 -10.55 3.93 -15.88
N GLU A 91 -10.30 4.85 -14.95
CA GLU A 91 -11.11 6.05 -14.80
C GLU A 91 -10.95 7.00 -15.98
N ASP A 92 -9.71 7.26 -16.41
CA ASP A 92 -9.42 8.05 -17.61
C ASP A 92 -10.09 7.44 -18.86
N ASP A 93 -9.99 6.12 -19.04
CA ASP A 93 -10.63 5.41 -20.15
C ASP A 93 -12.16 5.54 -20.09
N ASN A 94 -12.75 5.44 -18.89
CA ASN A 94 -14.20 5.61 -18.70
C ASN A 94 -14.65 7.06 -18.96
N ILE A 95 -13.88 8.06 -18.56
CA ILE A 95 -14.14 9.47 -18.85
C ILE A 95 -14.05 9.72 -20.36
N ALA A 96 -13.02 9.20 -21.02
CA ALA A 96 -12.84 9.31 -22.46
C ALA A 96 -13.98 8.64 -23.24
N ALA A 97 -14.38 7.43 -22.83
CA ALA A 97 -15.51 6.72 -23.41
C ALA A 97 -16.82 7.50 -23.22
N ALA A 98 -17.10 8.00 -22.01
CA ALA A 98 -18.28 8.81 -21.73
C ALA A 98 -18.31 10.11 -22.56
N ALA A 99 -17.17 10.79 -22.69
CA ALA A 99 -17.04 11.98 -23.53
C ALA A 99 -17.28 11.69 -25.02
N SER A 100 -16.80 10.54 -25.51
CA SER A 100 -17.02 10.12 -26.90
C SER A 100 -18.49 9.83 -27.21
N ILE A 101 -19.20 9.19 -26.28
CA ILE A 101 -20.65 8.93 -26.39
C ILE A 101 -21.40 10.27 -26.38
N ALA A 102 -21.07 11.17 -25.45
CA ALA A 102 -21.70 12.48 -25.37
C ALA A 102 -21.59 13.25 -26.69
N LEU A 103 -20.40 13.28 -27.30
CA LEU A 103 -20.17 13.90 -28.61
C LEU A 103 -20.99 13.24 -29.74
N GLN A 104 -21.10 11.91 -29.74
CA GLN A 104 -21.92 11.19 -30.71
C GLN A 104 -23.40 11.58 -30.60
N THR A 105 -23.94 11.70 -29.39
CA THR A 105 -25.33 12.16 -29.17
C THR A 105 -25.56 13.59 -29.64
N ASP A 106 -24.62 14.51 -29.43
CA ASP A 106 -24.76 15.90 -29.89
C ASP A 106 -24.73 16.02 -31.42
N THR A 107 -24.00 15.15 -32.11
CA THR A 107 -23.98 15.10 -33.59
C THR A 107 -25.18 14.37 -34.20
N PHE A 108 -25.92 13.59 -33.40
CA PHE A 108 -27.14 12.94 -33.83
C PHE A 108 -28.35 13.87 -33.59
N THR A 109 -28.62 14.77 -34.53
CA THR A 109 -29.95 15.37 -34.65
C THR A 109 -30.80 14.44 -35.51
N PRO A 110 -31.77 13.68 -34.97
CA PRO A 110 -32.66 12.87 -35.80
C PRO A 110 -33.47 13.81 -36.68
N LYS A 111 -33.18 13.81 -37.98
CA LYS A 111 -34.05 14.48 -38.96
C LYS A 111 -35.33 13.65 -39.04
N ALA A 112 -36.39 14.17 -38.43
CA ALA A 112 -37.72 13.57 -38.53
C ALA A 112 -38.06 13.36 -40.01
N SER A 113 -38.38 12.12 -40.39
CA SER A 113 -38.68 11.74 -41.79
C SER A 113 -39.98 12.36 -42.32
N TRP A 114 -40.74 13.06 -41.46
CA TRP A 114 -41.99 13.76 -41.79
C TRP A 114 -41.84 15.26 -42.04
N THR A 115 -40.64 15.84 -41.89
CA THR A 115 -40.40 17.24 -42.28
C THR A 115 -39.60 17.29 -43.58
N ASN A 116 -40.35 17.25 -44.70
CA ASN A 116 -39.95 17.84 -45.97
C ASN A 116 -40.40 19.30 -46.00
#